data_AF-V5GPP1-F1
#
_entry.id   AF-V5GPP1-F1
#
_cell.length_a   1.000
_cell.length_b   1.000
_cell.length_c   1.000
_cell.angle_alpha   90.00
_cell.angle_beta   90.00
_cell.angle_gamma   90.00
#
_symmetry.space_group_name_H-M   'P 1'
#
loop_
_entity.id
_entity.type
_entity.pdbx_description
1 polymer ?
#
loop_
_entity_poly.entity_id
_entity_poly.type
_entity_poly.pdbx_seq_one_letter_code
_entity_poly.pdbx_strand_id
1 'polypeptide(L)'
;FTSLVANKEIEMKFFIIVCLCFIQEVYNWRIFHNGRIVGGNLGKPRGELLKADLNNYEKWFVQSLDHFNPGDERTWQQRYYVNEEFFNKEARNVAFLMIGGEGEATDKWMTQGAWIDYAKKYEAICFQLEHRYYGKSHPTDDLSTPNLQYLSSQQALADLATFIEAMNSLYELSPDVKWIAFGGSYPGSLAAWLRQKYPHLVHGSMSASGPLLAKLDFDEYFKIVNDDLRSHSDECLQAVKQGTAQIEILLSHMVGQRNLDKTFRLCDPIENSIENKLDISNLFETLAGNFAGIAQYNKDNRIGKSSRGANITIDTLCNIMTNQTIGAQIKRLAAVNDLLLNTYEQKCLDYKYDTMITEMKNVSWDSEIAEGGRQWTYQTCTEFGFYQTSNYKPQVFGDKFPIDFFVQQCMDIF
;
A
#
# COMPACT_ATOMS: atom_id res chain seq x y z
N PHE A 1 -50.66 -35.30 4.30
CA PHE A 1 -49.68 -34.88 3.28
C PHE A 1 -49.46 -33.35 3.20
N THR A 2 -50.00 -32.56 4.14
CA THR A 2 -49.79 -31.09 4.17
C THR A 2 -49.13 -30.56 5.45
N SER A 3 -48.78 -31.42 6.42
CA SER A 3 -48.04 -31.00 7.64
C SER A 3 -46.55 -31.37 7.67
N LEU A 4 -46.07 -32.15 6.70
CA LEU A 4 -44.66 -32.59 6.61
C LEU A 4 -43.79 -31.72 5.68
N VAL A 5 -44.40 -30.82 4.91
CA VAL A 5 -43.67 -29.88 4.01
C VAL A 5 -43.33 -28.57 4.75
N ALA A 6 -44.19 -28.13 5.68
CA ALA A 6 -43.97 -26.90 6.44
C ALA A 6 -42.78 -26.97 7.42
N ASN A 7 -42.47 -28.15 7.97
CA ASN A 7 -41.35 -28.30 8.91
C ASN A 7 -39.97 -28.30 8.22
N LYS A 8 -39.87 -28.72 6.96
CA LYS A 8 -38.60 -28.66 6.21
C LYS A 8 -38.24 -27.25 5.75
N GLU A 9 -39.22 -26.40 5.43
CA GLU A 9 -38.95 -25.01 5.07
C GLU A 9 -38.52 -24.16 6.28
N ILE A 10 -39.01 -24.49 7.49
CA ILE A 10 -38.63 -23.76 8.72
C ILE A 10 -37.24 -24.19 9.19
N GLU A 11 -36.90 -25.48 9.16
CA GLU A 11 -35.54 -25.95 9.48
C GLU A 11 -34.49 -25.44 8.47
N MET A 12 -34.82 -25.38 7.18
CA MET A 12 -33.90 -24.88 6.15
C MET A 12 -33.70 -23.36 6.24
N LYS A 13 -34.74 -22.59 6.63
CA LYS A 13 -34.60 -21.15 6.90
C LYS A 13 -33.83 -20.87 8.19
N PHE A 14 -33.97 -21.71 9.21
CA PHE A 14 -33.17 -21.58 10.43
C PHE A 14 -31.69 -21.92 10.18
N PHE A 15 -31.40 -22.91 9.33
CA PHE A 15 -30.03 -23.24 8.93
C PHE A 15 -29.38 -22.13 8.08
N ILE A 16 -30.14 -21.50 7.18
CA ILE A 16 -29.64 -20.36 6.37
C ILE A 16 -29.46 -19.10 7.23
N ILE A 17 -30.31 -18.84 8.22
CA ILE A 17 -30.18 -17.67 9.12
C ILE A 17 -29.07 -17.88 10.16
N VAL A 18 -28.80 -19.12 10.58
CA VAL A 18 -27.66 -19.42 11.48
C VAL A 18 -26.32 -19.41 10.72
N CYS A 19 -26.30 -19.77 9.43
CA CYS A 19 -25.11 -19.59 8.58
C CYS A 19 -24.82 -18.13 8.20
N LEU A 20 -25.79 -17.22 8.32
CA LEU A 20 -25.60 -15.78 8.05
C LEU A 20 -25.11 -14.98 9.27
N CYS A 21 -24.87 -15.61 10.42
CA CYS A 21 -24.50 -14.91 11.66
C CYS A 21 -23.05 -15.06 12.13
N PHE A 22 -22.17 -15.80 11.44
CA PHE A 22 -20.76 -15.91 11.86
C PHE A 22 -19.77 -16.08 10.70
N ILE A 23 -19.84 -15.19 9.71
CA ILE A 23 -18.61 -14.71 9.06
C ILE A 23 -18.71 -13.18 9.12
N GLN A 24 -18.52 -12.63 10.32
CA GLN A 24 -17.84 -11.34 10.35
C GLN A 24 -16.42 -11.69 9.91
N GLU A 25 -16.07 -11.37 8.66
CA GLU A 25 -14.68 -11.35 8.25
C GLU A 25 -13.92 -10.59 9.33
N VAL A 26 -13.03 -11.30 10.01
CA VAL A 26 -12.11 -10.68 10.94
C VAL A 26 -11.07 -10.04 10.04
N TYR A 27 -11.27 -8.77 9.77
CA TYR A 27 -10.31 -7.91 9.08
C TYR A 27 -9.04 -7.89 9.93
N ASN A 28 -7.97 -8.47 9.42
CA ASN A 28 -6.73 -8.69 10.16
C ASN A 28 -5.48 -8.24 9.38
N TRP A 29 -5.69 -7.63 8.21
CA TRP A 29 -4.59 -7.07 7.43
C TRP A 29 -3.92 -5.93 8.18
N ARG A 30 -2.58 -5.93 8.16
CA ARG A 30 -1.76 -4.91 8.81
C ARG A 30 -2.08 -3.54 8.23
N ILE A 31 -2.29 -2.55 9.10
CA ILE A 31 -2.57 -1.15 8.72
C ILE A 31 -1.48 -0.61 7.78
N PHE A 32 -0.22 -0.98 8.05
CA PHE A 32 0.95 -0.58 7.29
C PHE A 32 1.85 -1.79 7.06
N HIS A 33 2.24 -2.05 5.81
CA HIS A 33 3.06 -3.19 5.40
C HIS A 33 4.01 -2.79 4.28
N ASN A 34 5.31 -2.93 4.49
CA ASN A 34 6.37 -2.62 3.49
C ASN A 34 6.20 -1.26 2.80
N GLY A 35 5.95 -0.19 3.57
CA GLY A 35 5.78 1.16 3.01
C GLY A 35 4.37 1.47 2.51
N ARG A 36 3.43 0.52 2.60
CA ARG A 36 2.08 0.64 2.06
C ARG A 36 0.99 0.59 3.12
N ILE A 37 0.03 1.50 3.05
CA ILE A 37 -1.20 1.48 3.86
C ILE A 37 -2.27 0.63 3.14
N VAL A 38 -3.19 0.03 3.90
CA VAL A 38 -4.42 -0.59 3.35
C VAL A 38 -5.16 0.40 2.44
N GLY A 39 -5.61 -0.05 1.27
CA GLY A 39 -6.20 0.85 0.25
C GLY A 39 -5.19 1.71 -0.54
N GLY A 40 -3.87 1.53 -0.34
CA GLY A 40 -2.82 2.14 -1.15
C GLY A 40 -2.08 3.32 -0.50
N ASN A 41 -1.14 3.89 -1.25
CA ASN A 41 -0.17 4.87 -0.75
C ASN A 41 -0.67 6.31 -0.74
N LEU A 42 -1.11 6.81 -1.89
CA LEU A 42 -1.52 8.21 -2.04
C LEU A 42 -3.03 8.34 -1.88
N GLY A 43 -3.45 9.19 -0.94
CA GLY A 43 -4.84 9.62 -0.82
C GLY A 43 -5.32 10.31 -2.09
N LYS A 44 -6.60 10.13 -2.43
CA LYS A 44 -7.18 10.76 -3.63
C LYS A 44 -7.21 12.30 -3.47
N PRO A 45 -6.94 13.08 -4.54
CA PRO A 45 -6.95 14.54 -4.48
C PRO A 45 -8.24 15.15 -3.90
N ARG A 46 -8.14 16.36 -3.29
CA ARG A 46 -9.26 17.11 -2.69
C ARG A 46 -9.94 18.04 -3.69
N GLY A 47 -11.23 17.81 -3.94
CA GLY A 47 -12.11 18.74 -4.64
C GLY A 47 -13.51 18.14 -4.82
N GLU A 48 -14.52 18.97 -5.08
CA GLU A 48 -15.71 18.48 -5.76
C GLU A 48 -15.28 18.05 -7.15
N LEU A 49 -15.68 16.83 -7.56
CA LEU A 49 -15.57 16.46 -8.96
C LEU A 49 -16.28 17.55 -9.75
N LEU A 50 -15.59 18.17 -10.70
CA LEU A 50 -16.26 19.06 -11.66
C LEU A 50 -17.45 18.26 -12.19
N LYS A 51 -18.67 18.79 -12.05
CA LYS A 51 -19.92 18.12 -12.44
C LYS A 51 -19.98 17.71 -13.93
N ALA A 52 -18.93 17.97 -14.69
CA ALA A 52 -18.73 17.48 -16.05
C ALA A 52 -18.29 15.99 -16.00
N ASP A 53 -19.28 15.12 -16.16
CA ASP A 53 -19.22 13.71 -16.56
C ASP A 53 -18.33 12.75 -15.77
N LEU A 54 -18.88 12.31 -14.63
CA LEU A 54 -18.37 11.21 -13.79
C LEU A 54 -18.32 9.83 -14.44
N ASN A 55 -18.48 9.71 -15.76
CA ASN A 55 -18.62 8.42 -16.46
C ASN A 55 -17.75 8.27 -17.72
N ASN A 56 -16.84 9.18 -18.07
CA ASN A 56 -16.21 9.14 -19.41
C ASN A 56 -14.67 9.12 -19.48
N TYR A 57 -13.97 9.13 -18.35
CA TYR A 57 -12.50 9.05 -18.35
C TYR A 57 -11.98 7.61 -18.48
N GLU A 58 -12.68 6.62 -17.93
CA GLU A 58 -12.24 5.22 -17.89
C GLU A 58 -12.31 4.57 -19.27
N LYS A 59 -11.21 3.94 -19.67
CA LYS A 59 -11.07 3.18 -20.92
C LYS A 59 -10.22 1.93 -20.67
N TRP A 60 -10.21 1.04 -21.65
CA TRP A 60 -9.48 -0.22 -21.60
C TRP A 60 -8.57 -0.34 -22.82
N PHE A 61 -7.36 -0.84 -22.58
CA PHE A 61 -6.33 -1.05 -23.57
C PHE A 61 -5.98 -2.53 -23.63
N VAL A 62 -5.97 -3.11 -24.84
CA VAL A 62 -5.52 -4.48 -25.05
C VAL A 62 -4.00 -4.52 -24.93
N GLN A 63 -3.51 -5.23 -23.93
CA GLN A 63 -2.09 -5.32 -23.60
C GLN A 63 -1.57 -6.75 -23.77
N SER A 64 -0.30 -6.90 -24.16
CA SER A 64 0.37 -8.21 -24.19
C SER A 64 0.61 -8.72 -22.77
N LEU A 65 0.43 -10.01 -22.54
CA LEU A 65 0.72 -10.62 -21.23
C LEU A 65 2.22 -10.59 -20.93
N ASP A 66 3.02 -11.02 -21.90
CA ASP A 66 4.47 -11.15 -21.78
C ASP A 66 5.19 -10.42 -22.92
N HIS A 67 5.79 -9.27 -22.62
CA HIS A 67 6.56 -8.48 -23.59
C HIS A 67 7.93 -9.09 -23.94
N PHE A 68 8.38 -10.07 -23.16
CA PHE A 68 9.72 -10.66 -23.30
C PHE A 68 9.68 -12.09 -23.86
N ASN A 69 8.50 -12.58 -24.22
CA ASN A 69 8.32 -13.81 -24.96
C ASN A 69 7.54 -13.55 -26.26
N PRO A 70 8.23 -13.33 -27.40
CA PRO A 70 7.58 -13.02 -28.68
C PRO A 70 6.66 -14.11 -29.23
N GLY A 71 6.77 -15.35 -28.73
CA GLY A 71 5.89 -16.45 -29.10
C GLY A 71 4.60 -16.53 -28.29
N ASP A 72 4.45 -15.68 -27.27
CA ASP A 72 3.24 -15.59 -26.47
C ASP A 72 2.27 -14.58 -27.06
N GLU A 73 1.15 -15.07 -27.58
CA GLU A 73 0.10 -14.25 -28.20
C GLU A 73 -1.00 -13.85 -27.21
N ARG A 74 -0.87 -14.23 -25.93
CA ARG A 74 -1.91 -13.92 -24.93
C ARG A 74 -1.96 -12.43 -24.65
N THR A 75 -3.18 -11.91 -24.57
CA THR A 75 -3.48 -10.51 -24.27
C THR A 75 -4.46 -10.38 -23.12
N TRP A 76 -4.49 -9.21 -22.49
CA TRP A 76 -5.39 -8.88 -21.39
C TRP A 76 -5.84 -7.41 -21.49
N GLN A 77 -6.83 -7.02 -20.67
CA GLN A 77 -7.37 -5.66 -20.64
C GLN A 77 -6.72 -4.84 -19.53
N GLN A 78 -5.94 -3.83 -19.90
CA GLN A 78 -5.33 -2.88 -18.99
C GLN A 78 -6.21 -1.62 -18.88
N ARG A 79 -6.58 -1.25 -17.65
CA ARG A 79 -7.38 -0.06 -17.41
C ARG A 79 -6.54 1.21 -17.56
N TYR A 80 -7.11 2.25 -18.15
CA TYR A 80 -6.54 3.59 -18.11
C TYR A 80 -7.62 4.66 -18.03
N TYR A 81 -7.20 5.87 -17.68
CA TYR A 81 -8.01 7.07 -17.73
C TYR A 81 -7.41 8.08 -18.69
N VAL A 82 -8.24 8.87 -19.37
CA VAL A 82 -7.80 9.92 -20.30
C VAL A 82 -8.61 11.19 -20.11
N ASN A 83 -7.96 12.36 -20.11
CA ASN A 83 -8.62 13.66 -20.06
C ASN A 83 -8.07 14.55 -21.20
N GLU A 84 -8.97 14.93 -22.10
CA GLU A 84 -8.70 15.77 -23.27
C GLU A 84 -9.09 17.24 -23.08
N GLU A 85 -9.61 17.63 -21.91
CA GLU A 85 -10.19 18.97 -21.66
C GLU A 85 -9.23 20.12 -22.01
N PHE A 86 -7.94 19.93 -21.75
CA PHE A 86 -6.90 20.95 -21.94
C PHE A 86 -6.12 20.76 -23.24
N PHE A 87 -6.42 19.71 -24.01
CA PHE A 87 -5.57 19.30 -25.11
C PHE A 87 -5.68 20.24 -26.31
N ASN A 88 -4.55 20.77 -26.77
CA ASN A 88 -4.50 21.49 -28.04
C ASN A 88 -4.65 20.51 -29.21
N LYS A 89 -5.89 20.36 -29.70
CA LYS A 89 -6.26 19.44 -30.79
C LYS A 89 -5.70 19.83 -32.16
N GLU A 90 -5.19 21.06 -32.32
CA GLU A 90 -4.54 21.50 -33.56
C GLU A 90 -3.05 21.12 -33.55
N ALA A 91 -2.34 21.41 -32.46
CA ALA A 91 -0.91 21.15 -32.34
C ALA A 91 -0.58 19.68 -32.02
N ARG A 92 -1.39 19.04 -31.16
CA ARG A 92 -1.28 17.62 -30.76
C ARG A 92 0.12 17.16 -30.31
N ASN A 93 0.90 18.05 -29.72
CA ASN A 93 2.35 17.85 -29.52
C ASN A 93 2.79 17.75 -28.04
N VAL A 94 1.86 17.70 -27.08
CA VAL A 94 2.17 17.49 -25.66
C VAL A 94 1.22 16.47 -25.04
N ALA A 95 1.78 15.44 -24.37
CA ALA A 95 1.02 14.41 -23.69
C ALA A 95 1.63 14.09 -22.32
N PHE A 96 0.80 13.98 -21.29
CA PHE A 96 1.21 13.66 -19.93
C PHE A 96 0.72 12.27 -19.55
N LEU A 97 1.61 11.49 -18.91
CA LEU A 97 1.32 10.13 -18.45
C LEU A 97 1.53 10.03 -16.94
N MET A 98 0.46 9.92 -16.17
CA MET A 98 0.51 9.51 -14.77
C MET A 98 0.61 7.99 -14.70
N ILE A 99 1.67 7.48 -14.06
CA ILE A 99 1.90 6.05 -13.91
C ILE A 99 1.17 5.55 -12.65
N GLY A 100 0.31 4.55 -12.79
CA GLY A 100 -0.27 3.80 -11.67
C GLY A 100 0.79 2.95 -10.95
N GLY A 101 0.59 2.67 -9.67
CA GLY A 101 1.53 1.90 -8.83
C GLY A 101 0.88 0.76 -8.08
N GLU A 102 1.34 0.51 -6.86
CA GLU A 102 0.82 -0.51 -5.95
C GLU A 102 -0.59 -0.22 -5.36
N GLY A 103 -1.55 0.12 -6.22
CA GLY A 103 -2.96 0.33 -5.86
C GLY A 103 -3.85 0.68 -7.06
N GLU A 104 -5.16 0.70 -6.80
CA GLU A 104 -6.17 1.05 -7.80
C GLU A 104 -6.03 2.50 -8.31
N ALA A 105 -5.99 2.65 -9.63
CA ALA A 105 -6.07 3.94 -10.32
C ALA A 105 -7.47 4.56 -10.18
N THR A 106 -7.56 5.88 -10.29
CA THR A 106 -8.83 6.61 -10.10
C THR A 106 -8.87 7.88 -10.93
N ASP A 107 -9.99 8.06 -11.61
CA ASP A 107 -10.42 9.26 -12.33
C ASP A 107 -10.18 10.60 -11.60
N LYS A 108 -10.18 10.63 -10.27
CA LYS A 108 -9.88 11.85 -9.49
C LYS A 108 -8.52 12.46 -9.83
N TRP A 109 -7.52 11.65 -10.16
CA TRP A 109 -6.22 12.18 -10.58
C TRP A 109 -6.30 12.93 -11.91
N MET A 110 -7.28 12.62 -12.76
CA MET A 110 -7.43 13.26 -14.08
C MET A 110 -7.91 14.71 -14.03
N THR A 111 -8.38 15.20 -12.87
CA THR A 111 -8.99 16.52 -12.74
C THR A 111 -8.30 17.43 -11.73
N GLN A 112 -7.36 16.89 -10.93
CA GLN A 112 -6.76 17.59 -9.79
C GLN A 112 -5.27 17.29 -9.63
N GLY A 113 -4.59 18.18 -8.89
CA GLY A 113 -3.17 18.07 -8.55
C GLY A 113 -2.27 18.90 -9.47
N ALA A 114 -1.02 19.09 -9.06
CA ALA A 114 -0.07 19.97 -9.75
C ALA A 114 0.17 19.58 -11.22
N TRP A 115 0.09 18.29 -11.55
CA TRP A 115 0.26 17.80 -12.92
C TRP A 115 -0.86 18.27 -13.86
N ILE A 116 -2.08 18.44 -13.35
CA ILE A 116 -3.21 19.01 -14.11
C ILE A 116 -3.03 20.52 -14.31
N ASP A 117 -2.48 21.23 -13.32
CA ASP A 117 -2.14 22.66 -13.50
C ASP A 117 -1.07 22.84 -14.58
N TYR A 118 -0.11 21.91 -14.68
CA TYR A 118 0.83 21.86 -15.78
C TYR A 118 0.14 21.53 -17.11
N ALA A 119 -0.80 20.57 -17.12
CA ALA A 119 -1.51 20.18 -18.33
C ALA A 119 -2.30 21.35 -18.93
N LYS A 120 -2.95 22.15 -18.09
CA LYS A 120 -3.62 23.41 -18.50
C LYS A 120 -2.65 24.41 -19.12
N LYS A 121 -1.46 24.56 -18.52
CA LYS A 121 -0.45 25.51 -18.98
C LYS A 121 0.19 25.10 -20.32
N TYR A 122 0.41 23.81 -20.52
CA TYR A 122 1.08 23.26 -21.71
C TYR A 122 0.11 22.66 -22.72
N GLU A 123 -1.19 22.83 -22.51
CA GLU A 123 -2.27 22.34 -23.37
C GLU A 123 -2.16 20.84 -23.68
N ALA A 124 -1.82 20.05 -22.66
CA ALA A 124 -1.50 18.62 -22.79
C ALA A 124 -2.74 17.73 -22.71
N ILE A 125 -2.77 16.66 -23.50
CA ILE A 125 -3.64 15.51 -23.24
C ILE A 125 -3.10 14.73 -22.03
N CYS A 126 -3.98 14.32 -21.12
CA CYS A 126 -3.59 13.61 -19.91
C CYS A 126 -4.02 12.15 -19.96
N PHE A 127 -3.15 11.25 -19.56
CA PHE A 127 -3.43 9.83 -19.38
C PHE A 127 -3.02 9.37 -17.98
N GLN A 128 -3.76 8.42 -17.42
CA GLN A 128 -3.33 7.63 -16.27
C GLN A 128 -3.45 6.14 -16.61
N LEU A 129 -2.34 5.42 -16.69
CA LEU A 129 -2.34 3.99 -16.95
C LEU A 129 -2.28 3.22 -15.64
N GLU A 130 -3.22 2.30 -15.41
CA GLU A 130 -3.19 1.43 -14.23
C GLU A 130 -2.10 0.36 -14.37
N HIS A 131 -1.40 0.09 -13.28
CA HIS A 131 -0.32 -0.89 -13.27
C HIS A 131 -0.89 -2.31 -13.41
N ARG A 132 -0.21 -3.18 -14.17
CA ARG A 132 -0.56 -4.61 -14.23
C ARG A 132 -0.63 -5.22 -12.83
N TYR A 133 -1.62 -6.10 -12.61
CA TYR A 133 -1.95 -6.75 -11.33
C TYR A 133 -2.53 -5.87 -10.22
N TYR A 134 -2.76 -4.58 -10.46
CA TYR A 134 -3.36 -3.68 -9.46
C TYR A 134 -4.72 -3.17 -9.91
N GLY A 135 -5.57 -2.84 -8.94
CA GLY A 135 -6.94 -2.37 -9.20
C GLY A 135 -7.75 -3.38 -9.99
N LYS A 136 -8.20 -3.00 -11.18
CA LYS A 136 -8.99 -3.87 -12.08
C LYS A 136 -8.19 -4.40 -13.26
N SER A 137 -6.88 -4.17 -13.27
CA SER A 137 -5.95 -4.58 -14.33
C SER A 137 -5.41 -5.97 -14.03
N HIS A 138 -6.22 -7.00 -14.29
CA HIS A 138 -5.94 -8.41 -13.95
C HIS A 138 -5.49 -9.20 -15.21
N PRO A 139 -4.18 -9.44 -15.39
CA PRO A 139 -3.67 -10.14 -16.57
C PRO A 139 -3.82 -11.68 -16.51
N THR A 140 -4.12 -12.24 -15.34
CA THR A 140 -4.19 -13.69 -15.08
C THR A 140 -5.43 -14.04 -14.27
N ASP A 141 -5.80 -15.33 -14.26
CA ASP A 141 -6.99 -15.83 -13.57
C ASP A 141 -6.94 -15.66 -12.04
N ASP A 142 -5.74 -15.69 -11.46
CA ASP A 142 -5.49 -15.52 -10.03
C ASP A 142 -4.10 -14.91 -9.74
N LEU A 143 -3.80 -14.73 -8.46
CA LEU A 143 -2.52 -14.27 -7.91
C LEU A 143 -1.59 -15.41 -7.44
N SER A 144 -1.72 -16.61 -8.00
CA SER A 144 -0.80 -17.72 -7.67
C SER A 144 0.64 -17.38 -8.07
N THR A 145 1.63 -17.94 -7.36
CA THR A 145 3.06 -17.66 -7.63
C THR A 145 3.44 -17.88 -9.10
N PRO A 146 2.98 -18.94 -9.80
CA PRO A 146 3.22 -19.10 -11.24
C PRO A 146 2.60 -18.00 -12.09
N ASN A 147 1.45 -17.45 -11.69
CA ASN A 147 0.80 -16.35 -12.40
C ASN A 147 1.43 -14.99 -12.09
N LEU A 148 2.09 -14.82 -10.94
CA LEU A 148 2.81 -13.60 -10.59
C LEU A 148 4.13 -13.40 -11.36
N GLN A 149 4.60 -14.40 -12.13
CA GLN A 149 5.84 -14.26 -12.91
C GLN A 149 5.83 -13.09 -13.92
N TYR A 150 4.64 -12.63 -14.35
CA TYR A 150 4.51 -11.47 -15.24
C TYR A 150 4.37 -10.14 -14.49
N LEU A 151 4.42 -10.16 -13.14
CA LEU A 151 4.48 -8.96 -12.30
C LEU A 151 5.95 -8.59 -12.08
N SER A 152 6.49 -7.74 -12.97
CA SER A 152 7.81 -7.15 -12.81
C SER A 152 7.85 -5.71 -13.30
N SER A 153 8.81 -4.94 -12.80
CA SER A 153 9.10 -3.57 -13.26
C SER A 153 9.38 -3.52 -14.76
N GLN A 154 10.07 -4.53 -15.31
CA GLN A 154 10.41 -4.61 -16.72
C GLN A 154 9.15 -4.76 -17.59
N GLN A 155 8.24 -5.64 -17.18
CA GLN A 155 6.96 -5.85 -17.84
C GLN A 155 6.08 -4.60 -17.75
N ALA A 156 6.04 -3.93 -16.59
CA ALA A 156 5.29 -2.68 -16.41
C ALA A 156 5.86 -1.52 -17.27
N LEU A 157 7.19 -1.42 -17.40
CA LEU A 157 7.82 -0.44 -18.28
C LEU A 157 7.51 -0.71 -19.76
N ALA A 158 7.45 -1.98 -20.16
CA ALA A 158 7.04 -2.37 -21.51
C ALA A 158 5.55 -2.09 -21.76
N ASP A 159 4.67 -2.28 -20.76
CA ASP A 159 3.28 -1.88 -20.86
C ASP A 159 3.13 -0.38 -21.17
N LEU A 160 3.87 0.45 -20.42
CA LEU A 160 3.89 1.90 -20.58
C LEU A 160 4.38 2.31 -21.97
N ALA A 161 5.43 1.66 -22.47
CA ALA A 161 5.96 1.93 -23.82
C ALA A 161 4.94 1.60 -24.92
N THR A 162 4.38 0.38 -24.89
CA THR A 162 3.36 -0.08 -25.84
C THR A 162 2.10 0.80 -25.78
N PHE A 163 1.70 1.21 -24.57
CA PHE A 163 0.58 2.13 -24.38
C PHE A 163 0.85 3.50 -25.02
N ILE A 164 2.04 4.08 -24.85
CA ILE A 164 2.41 5.37 -25.47
C ILE A 164 2.29 5.29 -27.01
N GLU A 165 2.83 4.24 -27.63
CA GLU A 165 2.75 4.06 -29.08
C GLU A 165 1.32 3.89 -29.57
N ALA A 166 0.51 3.13 -28.84
CA ALA A 166 -0.91 2.96 -29.13
C ALA A 166 -1.67 4.29 -29.01
N MET A 167 -1.41 5.08 -27.97
CA MET A 167 -2.07 6.38 -27.77
C MET A 167 -1.61 7.41 -28.80
N ASN A 168 -0.35 7.39 -29.23
CA ASN A 168 0.13 8.22 -30.34
C ASN A 168 -0.70 7.96 -31.61
N SER A 169 -0.96 6.69 -31.91
CA SER A 169 -1.74 6.28 -33.07
C SER A 169 -3.22 6.62 -32.92
N LEU A 170 -3.82 6.28 -31.77
CA LEU A 170 -5.24 6.45 -31.49
C LEU A 170 -5.67 7.93 -31.47
N TYR A 171 -4.83 8.79 -30.91
CA TYR A 171 -5.11 10.23 -30.78
C TYR A 171 -4.45 11.07 -31.87
N GLU A 172 -3.84 10.43 -32.87
CA GLU A 172 -3.15 11.08 -33.99
C GLU A 172 -2.20 12.19 -33.49
N LEU A 173 -1.40 11.85 -32.47
CA LEU A 173 -0.46 12.79 -31.85
C LEU A 173 0.64 13.15 -32.87
N SER A 174 1.14 14.38 -32.78
CA SER A 174 2.16 14.87 -33.69
C SER A 174 3.41 13.98 -33.65
N PRO A 175 4.12 13.75 -34.77
CA PRO A 175 5.37 12.99 -34.77
C PRO A 175 6.45 13.54 -33.83
N ASP A 176 6.36 14.82 -33.44
CA ASP A 176 7.27 15.47 -32.50
C ASP A 176 6.70 15.58 -31.07
N VAL A 177 5.62 14.87 -30.75
CA VAL A 177 4.94 14.90 -29.44
C VAL A 177 5.91 14.73 -28.27
N LYS A 178 5.72 15.53 -27.23
CA LYS A 178 6.49 15.48 -25.99
C LYS A 178 5.69 14.78 -24.91
N TRP A 179 6.05 13.52 -24.66
CA TRP A 179 5.53 12.78 -23.52
C TRP A 179 6.28 13.14 -22.23
N ILE A 180 5.55 13.52 -21.19
CA ILE A 180 6.09 13.71 -19.85
C ILE A 180 5.45 12.67 -18.91
N ALA A 181 6.29 11.81 -18.32
CA ALA A 181 5.85 10.80 -17.36
C ALA A 181 5.85 11.35 -15.92
N PHE A 182 4.84 11.03 -15.14
CA PHE A 182 4.69 11.44 -13.74
C PHE A 182 4.46 10.20 -12.87
N GLY A 183 5.06 10.19 -11.69
CA GLY A 183 4.79 9.18 -10.67
C GLY A 183 5.33 9.59 -9.30
N GLY A 184 4.72 9.03 -8.26
CA GLY A 184 5.16 9.18 -6.87
C GLY A 184 5.41 7.83 -6.22
N SER A 185 6.37 7.70 -5.29
CA SER A 185 6.78 6.40 -4.72
C SER A 185 7.33 5.45 -5.80
N TYR A 186 7.00 4.15 -5.79
CA TYR A 186 7.37 3.20 -6.85
C TYR A 186 7.01 3.69 -8.26
N PRO A 187 5.82 4.27 -8.53
CA PRO A 187 5.55 4.96 -9.80
C PRO A 187 6.54 6.07 -10.16
N GLY A 188 7.12 6.75 -9.17
CA GLY A 188 8.19 7.71 -9.39
C GLY A 188 9.45 7.02 -9.93
N SER A 189 9.81 5.88 -9.35
CA SER A 189 10.88 5.02 -9.89
C SER A 189 10.56 4.56 -11.30
N LEU A 190 9.33 4.08 -11.58
CA LEU A 190 8.90 3.75 -12.93
C LEU A 190 8.99 4.93 -13.89
N ALA A 191 8.61 6.16 -13.48
CA ALA A 191 8.69 7.35 -14.33
C ALA A 191 10.15 7.65 -14.72
N ALA A 192 11.07 7.59 -13.75
CA ALA A 192 12.51 7.76 -14.01
C ALA A 192 13.06 6.65 -14.91
N TRP A 193 12.74 5.39 -14.62
CA TRP A 193 13.21 4.24 -15.40
C TRP A 193 12.61 4.21 -16.80
N LEU A 194 11.35 4.61 -16.98
CA LEU A 194 10.71 4.74 -18.28
C LEU A 194 11.44 5.75 -19.16
N ARG A 195 11.74 6.94 -18.62
CA ARG A 195 12.55 7.93 -19.34
C ARG A 195 13.95 7.41 -19.66
N GLN A 196 14.57 6.66 -18.74
CA GLN A 196 15.90 6.09 -18.95
C GLN A 196 15.92 4.99 -20.02
N LYS A 197 14.92 4.10 -20.02
CA LYS A 197 14.87 2.91 -20.90
C LYS A 197 14.23 3.20 -22.26
N TYR A 198 13.24 4.09 -22.31
CA TYR A 198 12.51 4.48 -23.52
C TYR A 198 12.66 5.98 -23.80
N PRO A 199 13.89 6.52 -23.91
CA PRO A 199 14.09 7.95 -24.12
C PRO A 199 13.63 8.45 -25.51
N HIS A 200 13.37 7.51 -26.42
CA HIS A 200 12.81 7.77 -27.74
C HIS A 200 11.28 7.97 -27.70
N LEU A 201 10.59 7.49 -26.66
CA LEU A 201 9.15 7.69 -26.46
C LEU A 201 8.85 8.82 -25.47
N VAL A 202 9.61 8.89 -24.36
CA VAL A 202 9.34 9.83 -23.25
C VAL A 202 10.32 10.96 -23.27
N HIS A 203 9.86 12.21 -23.42
CA HIS A 203 10.71 13.40 -23.47
C HIS A 203 11.29 13.78 -22.09
N GLY A 204 10.50 13.62 -21.03
CA GLY A 204 10.90 13.94 -19.66
C GLY A 204 10.09 13.19 -18.62
N SER A 205 10.55 13.19 -17.38
CA SER A 205 9.86 12.51 -16.27
C SER A 205 9.95 13.29 -14.97
N MET A 206 8.87 13.27 -14.19
CA MET A 206 8.81 13.75 -12.82
C MET A 206 8.72 12.54 -11.87
N SER A 207 9.83 12.23 -11.21
CA SER A 207 9.92 11.17 -10.19
C SER A 207 9.81 11.78 -8.79
N ALA A 208 8.59 11.88 -8.26
CA ALA A 208 8.34 12.41 -6.94
C ALA A 208 8.62 11.35 -5.86
N SER A 209 9.66 11.53 -5.05
CA SER A 209 9.99 10.59 -3.96
C SER A 209 10.13 9.12 -4.40
N GLY A 210 10.62 8.88 -5.62
CA GLY A 210 10.83 7.53 -6.15
C GLY A 210 12.10 6.88 -5.59
N PRO A 211 12.03 5.74 -4.88
CA PRO A 211 13.21 5.01 -4.43
C PRO A 211 13.88 4.31 -5.63
N LEU A 212 14.86 4.97 -6.24
CA LEU A 212 15.51 4.48 -7.47
C LEU A 212 16.47 3.31 -7.24
N LEU A 213 16.99 3.17 -6.02
CA LEU A 213 17.98 2.15 -5.67
C LEU A 213 17.31 1.02 -4.90
N ALA A 214 17.08 -0.12 -5.56
CA ALA A 214 16.66 -1.35 -4.91
C ALA A 214 17.65 -1.72 -3.80
N LYS A 215 17.17 -1.84 -2.56
CA LYS A 215 17.99 -2.12 -1.38
C LYS A 215 17.28 -3.16 -0.54
N LEU A 216 17.89 -4.34 -0.40
CA LEU A 216 17.32 -5.46 0.36
C LEU A 216 17.02 -5.05 1.81
N ASP A 217 18.05 -4.64 2.54
CA ASP A 217 17.94 -4.12 3.90
C ASP A 217 17.91 -2.59 3.88
N PHE A 218 16.72 -1.99 3.99
CA PHE A 218 16.52 -0.53 3.92
C PHE A 218 16.34 0.09 5.32
N ASP A 219 17.36 -0.11 6.16
CA ASP A 219 17.39 0.35 7.54
C ASP A 219 17.38 1.90 7.69
N GLU A 220 17.90 2.66 6.71
CA GLU A 220 17.84 4.13 6.75
C GLU A 220 16.39 4.67 6.71
N TYR A 221 15.41 3.85 6.33
CA TYR A 221 14.01 4.23 6.46
C TYR A 221 13.67 4.61 7.92
N PHE A 222 14.06 3.77 8.89
CA PHE A 222 13.81 4.06 10.31
C PHE A 222 14.72 5.14 10.88
N LYS A 223 15.84 5.48 10.21
CA LYS A 223 16.56 6.72 10.51
C LYS A 223 15.66 7.94 10.31
N ILE A 224 14.96 8.00 9.17
CA ILE A 224 14.09 9.14 8.85
C ILE A 224 12.89 9.19 9.81
N VAL A 225 12.26 8.05 10.12
CA VAL A 225 11.21 7.99 11.14
C VAL A 225 11.69 8.55 12.49
N ASN A 226 12.91 8.19 12.91
CA ASN A 226 13.50 8.73 14.14
C ASN A 226 13.76 10.24 14.07
N ASP A 227 14.22 10.73 12.92
CA ASP A 227 14.47 12.15 12.70
C ASP A 227 13.17 12.97 12.69
N ASP A 228 12.08 12.43 12.14
CA ASP A 228 10.75 13.06 12.15
C ASP A 228 10.19 13.17 13.57
N LEU A 229 10.29 12.11 14.38
CA LEU A 229 9.91 12.16 15.79
C LEU A 229 10.75 13.17 16.57
N ARG A 230 12.06 13.22 16.29
CA ARG A 230 12.97 14.20 16.92
C ARG A 230 12.66 15.62 16.51
N SER A 231 12.21 15.84 15.28
CA SER A 231 11.85 17.17 14.77
C SER A 231 10.69 17.80 15.56
N HIS A 232 9.83 16.97 16.15
CA HIS A 232 8.80 17.43 17.08
C HIS A 232 9.39 17.68 18.48
N SER A 233 10.05 16.68 19.07
CA SER A 233 10.84 16.85 20.30
C SER A 233 11.76 15.66 20.59
N ASP A 234 12.91 15.93 21.24
CA ASP A 234 13.79 14.87 21.74
C ASP A 234 13.07 13.98 22.76
N GLU A 235 12.20 14.56 23.59
CA GLU A 235 11.39 13.85 24.58
C GLU A 235 10.45 12.83 23.92
N CYS A 236 9.87 13.15 22.76
CA CYS A 236 9.01 12.22 22.01
C CYS A 236 9.80 10.97 21.59
N LEU A 237 10.96 11.17 20.93
CA LEU A 237 11.80 10.08 20.49
C LEU A 237 12.26 9.19 21.66
N GLN A 238 12.67 9.81 22.78
CA GLN A 238 13.08 9.06 23.96
C GLN A 238 11.91 8.30 24.60
N ALA A 239 10.71 8.88 24.62
CA ALA A 239 9.53 8.20 25.13
C ALA A 239 9.18 6.96 24.29
N VAL A 240 9.28 7.04 22.96
CA VAL A 240 9.09 5.88 22.07
C VAL A 240 10.14 4.81 22.37
N LYS A 241 11.43 5.19 22.38
CA LYS A 241 12.54 4.26 22.68
C LYS A 241 12.36 3.55 24.03
N GLN A 242 12.01 4.29 25.08
CA GLN A 242 11.78 3.75 26.42
C GLN A 242 10.53 2.86 26.49
N GLY A 243 9.45 3.25 25.82
CA GLY A 243 8.24 2.45 25.72
C GLY A 243 8.50 1.11 25.03
N THR A 244 9.25 1.12 23.93
CA THR A 244 9.62 -0.11 23.21
C THR A 244 10.52 -1.01 24.05
N ALA A 245 11.53 -0.46 24.73
CA ALA A 245 12.38 -1.23 25.64
C ALA A 245 11.58 -1.86 26.82
N GLN A 246 10.51 -1.19 27.28
CA GLN A 246 9.62 -1.73 28.30
C GLN A 246 8.84 -2.96 27.79
N ILE A 247 8.53 -3.06 26.50
CA ILE A 247 7.91 -4.28 25.92
C ILE A 247 8.85 -5.47 26.11
N GLU A 248 10.13 -5.33 25.73
CA GLU A 248 11.12 -6.40 25.84
C GLU A 248 11.28 -6.90 27.28
N ILE A 249 11.31 -5.97 28.24
CA ILE A 249 11.38 -6.30 29.67
C ILE A 249 10.12 -7.09 30.09
N LEU A 250 8.93 -6.66 29.69
CA LEU A 250 7.67 -7.31 30.08
C LEU A 250 7.49 -8.69 29.44
N LEU A 251 8.04 -8.93 28.25
CA LEU A 251 8.02 -10.24 27.61
C LEU A 251 8.78 -11.31 28.42
N SER A 252 9.77 -10.92 29.22
CA SER A 252 10.62 -11.86 29.97
C SER A 252 9.94 -12.51 31.18
N HIS A 253 8.76 -12.05 31.60
CA HIS A 253 8.09 -12.54 32.80
C HIS A 253 6.57 -12.68 32.63
N MET A 254 5.99 -13.76 33.17
CA MET A 254 4.56 -14.12 33.02
C MET A 254 3.58 -12.99 33.40
N VAL A 255 3.86 -12.23 34.47
CA VAL A 255 3.02 -11.09 34.87
C VAL A 255 3.09 -9.95 33.86
N GLY A 256 4.27 -9.74 33.25
CA GLY A 256 4.48 -8.75 32.20
C GLY A 256 3.76 -9.12 30.91
N GLN A 257 3.81 -10.39 30.51
CA GLN A 257 3.10 -10.93 29.35
C GLN A 257 1.59 -10.67 29.44
N ARG A 258 0.95 -11.04 30.56
CA ARG A 258 -0.48 -10.77 30.79
C ARG A 258 -0.81 -9.28 30.85
N ASN A 259 0.16 -8.45 31.22
CA ASN A 259 0.01 -7.00 31.19
C ASN A 259 0.03 -6.49 29.74
N LEU A 260 0.91 -7.01 28.89
CA LEU A 260 0.98 -6.67 27.47
C LEU A 260 -0.31 -7.03 26.73
N ASP A 261 -0.88 -8.21 26.99
CA ASP A 261 -2.16 -8.64 26.38
C ASP A 261 -3.25 -7.58 26.54
N LYS A 262 -3.40 -7.06 27.75
CA LYS A 262 -4.40 -6.04 28.09
C LYS A 262 -4.00 -4.66 27.60
N THR A 263 -2.72 -4.32 27.74
CA THR A 263 -2.22 -2.97 27.44
C THR A 263 -2.26 -2.68 25.95
N PHE A 264 -1.93 -3.65 25.09
CA PHE A 264 -1.96 -3.49 23.63
C PHE A 264 -3.20 -4.07 22.97
N ARG A 265 -4.16 -4.59 23.76
CA ARG A 265 -5.38 -5.22 23.26
C ARG A 265 -5.05 -6.33 22.23
N LEU A 266 -4.15 -7.24 22.60
CA LEU A 266 -3.69 -8.30 21.70
C LEU A 266 -4.85 -9.27 21.39
N CYS A 267 -4.90 -9.78 20.15
CA CYS A 267 -5.90 -10.77 19.75
C CYS A 267 -5.66 -12.12 20.44
N ASP A 268 -4.39 -12.51 20.56
CA ASP A 268 -3.96 -13.77 21.14
C ASP A 268 -3.07 -13.56 22.38
N PRO A 269 -3.18 -14.41 23.42
CA PRO A 269 -2.31 -14.32 24.59
C PRO A 269 -0.83 -14.46 24.22
N ILE A 270 -0.01 -13.49 24.60
CA ILE A 270 1.41 -13.45 24.21
C ILE A 270 2.25 -14.52 24.89
N GLU A 271 1.78 -15.07 26.00
CA GLU A 271 2.43 -16.21 26.66
C GLU A 271 2.59 -17.42 25.74
N ASN A 272 1.71 -17.58 24.73
CA ASN A 272 1.79 -18.66 23.74
C ASN A 272 2.81 -18.41 22.61
N SER A 273 3.38 -17.22 22.54
CA SER A 273 4.19 -16.76 21.41
C SER A 273 5.63 -16.38 21.81
N ILE A 274 5.98 -16.47 23.10
CA ILE A 274 7.29 -16.02 23.62
C ILE A 274 8.48 -16.74 22.97
N GLU A 275 8.33 -18.04 22.71
CA GLU A 275 9.37 -18.84 22.05
C GLU A 275 9.30 -18.75 20.51
N ASN A 276 8.22 -18.18 19.95
CA ASN A 276 8.07 -17.97 18.52
C ASN A 276 8.67 -16.63 18.12
N LYS A 277 9.91 -16.66 17.62
CA LYS A 277 10.61 -15.47 17.15
C LYS A 277 9.84 -14.71 16.07
N LEU A 278 9.15 -15.41 15.17
CA LEU A 278 8.42 -14.77 14.08
C LEU A 278 7.21 -13.99 14.60
N ASP A 279 6.46 -14.52 15.56
CA ASP A 279 5.38 -13.78 16.21
C ASP A 279 5.89 -12.52 16.93
N ILE A 280 7.03 -12.64 17.64
CA ILE A 280 7.64 -11.49 18.32
C ILE A 280 8.15 -10.46 17.31
N SER A 281 8.80 -10.87 16.22
CA SER A 281 9.21 -9.99 15.12
C SER A 281 8.01 -9.26 14.53
N ASN A 282 6.93 -10.00 14.27
CA ASN A 282 5.69 -9.48 13.70
C ASN A 282 5.04 -8.46 14.64
N LEU A 283 5.00 -8.70 15.95
CA LEU A 283 4.52 -7.72 16.94
C LEU A 283 5.30 -6.40 16.88
N PHE A 284 6.63 -6.47 16.95
CA PHE A 284 7.47 -5.27 16.99
C PHE A 284 7.40 -4.49 15.67
N GLU A 285 7.37 -5.20 14.54
CA GLU A 285 7.23 -4.57 13.23
C GLU A 285 5.86 -3.89 13.09
N THR A 286 4.76 -4.53 13.52
CA THR A 286 3.43 -3.90 13.49
C THR A 286 3.39 -2.63 14.36
N LEU A 287 3.97 -2.67 15.57
CA LEU A 287 4.04 -1.50 16.46
C LEU A 287 4.93 -0.38 15.91
N ALA A 288 6.03 -0.72 15.24
CA ALA A 288 6.88 0.25 14.54
C ALA A 288 6.14 0.86 13.33
N GLY A 289 5.37 0.04 12.61
CA GLY A 289 4.52 0.42 11.49
C GLY A 289 3.55 1.56 11.81
N ASN A 290 3.03 1.60 13.04
CA ASN A 290 2.17 2.68 13.53
C ASN A 290 2.83 4.07 13.46
N PHE A 291 4.15 4.16 13.67
CA PHE A 291 4.91 5.40 13.56
C PHE A 291 5.41 5.62 12.14
N ALA A 292 5.91 4.56 11.50
CA ALA A 292 6.43 4.60 10.13
C ALA A 292 5.38 5.11 9.13
N GLY A 293 4.17 4.55 9.14
CA GLY A 293 3.10 4.98 8.25
C GLY A 293 2.70 6.45 8.44
N ILE A 294 2.67 6.92 9.69
CA ILE A 294 2.35 8.33 9.99
C ILE A 294 3.50 9.26 9.61
N ALA A 295 4.75 8.85 9.77
CA ALA A 295 5.92 9.61 9.32
C ALA A 295 5.92 9.78 7.81
N GLN A 296 5.77 8.67 7.07
CA GLN A 296 5.79 8.66 5.61
C GLN A 296 4.69 9.53 4.98
N TYR A 297 3.50 9.59 5.59
CA TYR A 297 2.37 10.38 5.09
C TYR A 297 2.02 11.56 6.00
N ASN A 298 3.02 12.07 6.74
CA ASN A 298 2.80 13.13 7.73
C ASN A 298 2.23 14.39 7.06
N LYS A 299 1.03 14.81 7.48
CA LYS A 299 0.30 15.99 6.95
C LYS A 299 -0.18 15.85 5.50
N ASP A 300 0.40 14.98 4.69
CA ASP A 300 -0.08 14.61 3.36
C ASP A 300 -1.33 13.71 3.41
N ASN A 301 -1.49 12.93 4.48
CA ASN A 301 -2.71 12.16 4.76
C ASN A 301 -3.98 13.03 4.90
N ARG A 302 -3.82 14.35 4.96
CA ARG A 302 -4.91 15.36 4.93
C ARG A 302 -5.40 15.66 3.52
N ILE A 303 -4.71 15.16 2.49
CA ILE A 303 -5.08 15.31 1.08
C ILE A 303 -6.09 14.20 0.73
N GLY A 304 -7.38 14.52 0.88
CA GLY A 304 -8.49 13.65 0.50
C GLY A 304 -9.73 13.86 1.37
N LYS A 305 -10.94 13.63 0.82
CA LYS A 305 -12.21 13.79 1.56
C LYS A 305 -12.45 12.70 2.62
N SER A 306 -11.70 11.59 2.61
CA SER A 306 -12.05 10.39 3.38
C SER A 306 -10.87 9.46 3.72
N SER A 307 -9.69 9.98 4.05
CA SER A 307 -8.69 9.13 4.70
C SER A 307 -9.08 8.99 6.17
N ARG A 308 -9.59 7.82 6.52
CA ARG A 308 -9.63 7.36 7.91
C ARG A 308 -8.24 7.58 8.51
N GLY A 309 -8.12 8.37 9.58
CA GLY A 309 -6.84 8.77 10.15
C GLY A 309 -6.14 10.00 9.54
N ALA A 310 -6.79 10.76 8.64
CA ALA A 310 -6.26 11.99 8.03
C ALA A 310 -5.79 13.06 9.03
N ASN A 311 -6.36 13.06 10.23
CA ASN A 311 -6.03 14.00 11.30
C ASN A 311 -4.84 13.55 12.16
N ILE A 312 -4.35 12.32 11.97
CA ILE A 312 -3.25 11.76 12.74
C ILE A 312 -1.95 12.16 12.06
N THR A 313 -1.06 12.81 12.81
CA THR A 313 0.24 13.27 12.33
C THR A 313 1.31 12.97 13.35
N ILE A 314 2.57 13.22 13.03
CA ILE A 314 3.67 13.13 14.00
C ILE A 314 3.37 13.97 15.24
N ASP A 315 2.75 15.15 15.07
CA ASP A 315 2.31 15.99 16.20
C ASP A 315 1.31 15.25 17.11
N THR A 316 0.36 14.51 16.52
CA THR A 316 -0.61 13.70 17.27
C THR A 316 0.08 12.59 18.06
N LEU A 317 0.97 11.84 17.41
CA LEU A 317 1.70 10.74 18.07
C LEU A 317 2.59 11.26 19.18
N CYS A 318 3.36 12.32 18.94
CA CYS A 318 4.27 12.87 19.92
C CYS A 318 3.54 13.54 21.09
N ASN A 319 2.38 14.17 20.88
CA ASN A 319 1.54 14.66 21.96
C ASN A 319 1.11 13.52 22.90
N ILE A 320 0.79 12.34 22.37
CA ILE A 320 0.49 11.15 23.20
C ILE A 320 1.75 10.69 23.94
N MET A 321 2.88 10.55 23.24
CA MET A 321 4.12 10.03 23.82
C MET A 321 4.73 10.94 24.90
N THR A 322 4.53 12.24 24.80
CA THR A 322 5.00 13.23 25.78
C THR A 322 4.01 13.49 26.91
N ASN A 323 2.74 13.09 26.78
CA ASN A 323 1.72 13.31 27.80
C ASN A 323 1.91 12.40 29.03
N GLN A 324 2.49 12.98 30.08
CA GLN A 324 2.78 12.26 31.32
C GLN A 324 1.54 11.80 32.09
N THR A 325 0.37 12.41 31.86
CA THR A 325 -0.88 12.05 32.55
C THR A 325 -1.40 10.66 32.14
N ILE A 326 -1.03 10.15 30.96
CA ILE A 326 -1.37 8.80 30.50
C ILE A 326 -0.61 7.71 31.31
N GLY A 327 0.50 8.09 31.94
CA GLY A 327 1.32 7.21 32.78
C GLY A 327 2.69 6.91 32.15
N ALA A 328 3.20 5.71 32.38
CA ALA A 328 4.50 5.26 31.85
C ALA A 328 4.52 5.19 30.32
N GLN A 329 5.71 5.19 29.73
CA GLN A 329 5.95 5.24 28.29
C GLN A 329 5.28 4.08 27.54
N ILE A 330 5.28 2.86 28.11
CA ILE A 330 4.55 1.70 27.58
C ILE A 330 3.05 1.96 27.41
N LYS A 331 2.41 2.66 28.36
CA LYS A 331 0.98 3.01 28.26
C LYS A 331 0.72 4.06 27.21
N ARG A 332 1.67 4.97 26.96
CA ARG A 332 1.58 5.97 25.90
C ARG A 332 1.77 5.33 24.53
N LEU A 333 2.69 4.38 24.42
CA LEU A 333 2.89 3.57 23.22
C LEU A 333 1.63 2.75 22.90
N ALA A 334 1.03 2.14 23.91
CA ALA A 334 -0.27 1.48 23.78
C ALA A 334 -1.41 2.44 23.40
N ALA A 335 -1.42 3.68 23.91
CA ALA A 335 -2.42 4.67 23.52
C ALA A 335 -2.28 5.09 22.04
N VAL A 336 -1.07 5.09 21.48
CA VAL A 336 -0.85 5.26 20.03
C VAL A 336 -1.42 4.06 19.26
N ASN A 337 -1.15 2.84 19.72
CA ASN A 337 -1.71 1.63 19.12
C ASN A 337 -3.25 1.65 19.15
N ASP A 338 -3.86 1.93 20.31
CA ASP A 338 -5.30 2.03 20.47
C ASP A 338 -5.93 3.10 19.58
N LEU A 339 -5.27 4.26 19.44
CA LEU A 339 -5.71 5.31 18.52
C LEU A 339 -5.84 4.76 17.09
N LEU A 340 -4.82 4.02 16.63
CA LEU A 340 -4.81 3.50 15.27
C LEU A 340 -5.75 2.30 15.10
N LEU A 341 -5.80 1.35 16.04
CA LEU A 341 -6.78 0.27 16.02
C LEU A 341 -8.21 0.83 15.94
N ASN A 342 -8.56 1.79 16.80
CA ASN A 342 -9.88 2.40 16.80
C ASN A 342 -10.14 3.19 15.51
N THR A 343 -9.13 3.89 15.00
CA THR A 343 -9.23 4.63 13.73
C THR A 343 -9.54 3.69 12.58
N TYR A 344 -8.86 2.54 12.52
CA TYR A 344 -8.99 1.53 11.47
C TYR A 344 -10.03 0.44 11.76
N GLU A 345 -10.88 0.67 12.78
CA GLU A 345 -11.96 -0.24 13.21
C GLU A 345 -11.50 -1.68 13.52
N GLN A 346 -10.24 -1.81 13.94
CA GLN A 346 -9.63 -3.06 14.33
C GLN A 346 -10.02 -3.39 15.78
N LYS A 347 -10.45 -4.64 16.01
CA LYS A 347 -10.93 -5.09 17.33
C LYS A 347 -9.78 -5.28 18.32
N CYS A 348 -8.64 -5.76 17.85
CA CYS A 348 -7.46 -6.10 18.63
C CYS A 348 -6.21 -6.00 17.74
N LEU A 349 -5.02 -6.02 18.35
CA LEU A 349 -3.75 -6.09 17.64
C LEU A 349 -3.42 -7.55 17.34
N ASP A 350 -3.57 -7.95 16.08
CA ASP A 350 -3.10 -9.25 15.61
C ASP A 350 -1.59 -9.16 15.32
N TYR A 351 -0.84 -10.05 15.97
CA TYR A 351 0.60 -10.16 15.80
C TYR A 351 1.02 -11.57 15.41
N LYS A 352 0.08 -12.51 15.19
CA LYS A 352 0.41 -13.88 14.84
C LYS A 352 0.96 -13.94 13.42
N TYR A 353 2.18 -14.43 13.29
CA TYR A 353 2.87 -14.55 12.02
C TYR A 353 2.12 -15.49 11.08
N ASP A 354 1.69 -16.65 11.57
CA ASP A 354 0.98 -17.64 10.75
C ASP A 354 -0.36 -17.12 10.21
N THR A 355 -1.05 -16.25 10.96
CA THR A 355 -2.27 -15.57 10.50
C THR A 355 -1.96 -14.67 9.31
N MET A 356 -0.94 -13.80 9.45
CA MET A 356 -0.47 -12.94 8.35
C MET A 356 -0.05 -13.76 7.12
N ILE A 357 0.71 -14.85 7.30
CA ILE A 357 1.14 -15.70 6.18
C ILE A 357 -0.05 -16.38 5.50
N THR A 358 -1.04 -16.84 6.27
CA THR A 358 -2.25 -17.47 5.72
C THR A 358 -3.04 -16.49 4.86
N GLU A 359 -3.19 -15.24 5.30
CA GLU A 359 -3.82 -14.18 4.51
C GLU A 359 -3.01 -13.86 3.25
N MET A 360 -1.69 -13.73 3.39
CA MET A 360 -0.78 -13.47 2.27
C MET A 360 -0.76 -14.56 1.21
N LYS A 361 -1.08 -15.80 1.59
CA LYS A 361 -1.21 -16.96 0.68
C LYS A 361 -2.51 -16.97 -0.12
N ASN A 362 -3.48 -16.12 0.19
CA ASN A 362 -4.71 -16.07 -0.59
C ASN A 362 -4.42 -15.53 -1.99
N VAL A 363 -4.78 -16.32 -3.00
CA VAL A 363 -4.52 -16.03 -4.42
C VAL A 363 -5.74 -15.45 -5.15
N SER A 364 -6.90 -15.38 -4.49
CA SER A 364 -8.12 -14.89 -5.13
C SER A 364 -8.04 -13.37 -5.37
N TRP A 365 -8.46 -12.93 -6.56
CA TRP A 365 -8.66 -11.50 -6.86
C TRP A 365 -9.71 -10.82 -5.97
N ASP A 366 -10.65 -11.60 -5.41
CA ASP A 366 -11.69 -11.10 -4.51
C ASP A 366 -11.21 -10.95 -3.05
N SER A 367 -9.97 -11.36 -2.76
CA SER A 367 -9.43 -11.25 -1.39
C SER A 367 -9.00 -9.82 -1.07
N GLU A 368 -9.12 -9.41 0.19
CA GLU A 368 -8.64 -8.09 0.66
C GLU A 368 -7.13 -7.91 0.36
N ILE A 369 -6.36 -9.00 0.42
CA ILE A 369 -4.93 -8.93 0.12
C ILE A 369 -4.63 -8.60 -1.34
N ALA A 370 -5.55 -8.91 -2.24
CA ALA A 370 -5.46 -8.60 -3.66
C ALA A 370 -5.65 -7.10 -3.96
N GLU A 371 -5.98 -6.25 -2.98
CA GLU A 371 -5.95 -4.79 -3.17
C GLU A 371 -4.53 -4.23 -3.44
N GLY A 372 -3.51 -5.07 -3.29
CA GLY A 372 -2.12 -4.75 -3.64
C GLY A 372 -1.10 -5.30 -2.65
N GLY A 373 -1.53 -5.88 -1.52
CA GLY A 373 -0.63 -6.38 -0.48
C GLY A 373 0.22 -7.57 -0.94
N ARG A 374 -0.41 -8.57 -1.56
CA ARG A 374 0.28 -9.76 -2.10
C ARG A 374 1.18 -9.38 -3.26
N GLN A 375 0.68 -8.56 -4.18
CA GLN A 375 1.40 -8.10 -5.37
C GLN A 375 2.65 -7.29 -4.98
N TRP A 376 2.49 -6.32 -4.07
CA TRP A 376 3.62 -5.50 -3.61
C TRP A 376 4.64 -6.34 -2.83
N THR A 377 4.17 -7.31 -2.05
CA THR A 377 5.09 -8.24 -1.37
C THR A 377 5.84 -9.10 -2.37
N TYR A 378 5.20 -9.57 -3.46
CA TYR A 378 5.90 -10.28 -4.53
C TYR A 378 7.02 -9.44 -5.12
N GLN A 379 6.74 -8.20 -5.53
CA GLN A 379 7.74 -7.31 -6.13
C GLN A 379 8.90 -6.98 -5.19
N THR A 380 8.63 -6.80 -3.89
CA THR A 380 9.68 -6.60 -2.89
C THR A 380 10.51 -7.88 -2.68
N CYS A 381 9.90 -9.06 -2.73
CA CYS A 381 10.60 -10.35 -2.65
C CYS A 381 11.45 -10.67 -3.88
N THR A 382 11.07 -10.20 -5.08
CA THR A 382 11.74 -10.59 -6.33
C THR A 382 12.66 -9.53 -6.92
N GLU A 383 12.34 -8.24 -6.79
CA GLU A 383 13.05 -7.16 -7.49
C GLU A 383 13.70 -6.14 -6.55
N PHE A 384 12.98 -5.72 -5.51
CA PHE A 384 13.33 -4.45 -4.85
C PHE A 384 13.93 -4.57 -3.45
N GLY A 385 13.46 -5.54 -2.67
CA GLY A 385 13.58 -5.48 -1.22
C GLY A 385 12.78 -4.32 -0.65
N PHE A 386 13.47 -3.27 -0.23
CA PHE A 386 12.91 -2.13 0.53
C PHE A 386 12.41 -2.51 1.92
N TYR A 387 12.96 -3.56 2.53
CA TYR A 387 12.53 -3.97 3.86
C TYR A 387 12.98 -2.98 4.92
N GLN A 388 12.01 -2.52 5.68
CA GLN A 388 12.17 -1.48 6.70
C GLN A 388 12.59 -2.19 7.99
N THR A 389 13.88 -2.49 8.12
CA THR A 389 14.38 -3.34 9.21
C THR A 389 14.68 -2.54 10.48
N SER A 390 14.73 -3.24 11.62
CA SER A 390 15.14 -2.69 12.90
C SER A 390 16.68 -2.55 13.07
N ASN A 391 17.44 -2.66 11.97
CA ASN A 391 18.90 -2.73 12.04
C ASN A 391 19.57 -1.37 12.32
N TYR A 392 18.89 -0.27 12.00
CA TYR A 392 19.42 1.08 12.20
C TYR A 392 19.65 1.40 13.68
N LYS A 393 20.80 2.03 13.98
CA LYS A 393 21.18 2.44 15.35
C LYS A 393 21.02 3.96 15.52
N PRO A 394 20.51 4.45 16.67
CA PRO A 394 20.06 3.69 17.84
C PRO A 394 18.70 3.00 17.62
N GLN A 395 18.52 1.85 18.27
CA GLN A 395 17.28 1.07 18.22
C GLN A 395 16.17 1.73 19.03
N VAL A 396 15.37 2.56 18.36
CA VAL A 396 14.17 3.21 18.93
C VAL A 396 12.98 2.25 18.95
N PHE A 397 12.89 1.39 17.94
CA PHE A 397 11.81 0.40 17.78
C PHE A 397 12.25 -1.02 18.14
N GLY A 398 13.31 -1.18 18.94
CA GLY A 398 13.87 -2.49 19.28
C GLY A 398 14.73 -3.08 18.15
N ASP A 399 15.02 -4.38 18.24
CA ASP A 399 15.88 -5.11 17.30
C ASP A 399 15.27 -6.40 16.75
N LYS A 400 13.95 -6.51 16.87
CA LYS A 400 13.22 -7.78 16.70
C LYS A 400 12.77 -8.08 15.28
N PHE A 401 12.91 -7.17 14.31
CA PHE A 401 12.51 -7.41 12.91
C PHE A 401 13.69 -7.15 11.96
N PRO A 402 14.74 -8.01 12.01
CA PRO A 402 15.89 -7.92 11.13
C PRO A 402 15.54 -8.36 9.71
N ILE A 403 16.48 -8.24 8.77
CA ILE A 403 16.27 -8.63 7.38
C ILE A 403 15.80 -10.08 7.21
N ASP A 404 16.33 -11.02 8.00
CA ASP A 404 15.97 -12.44 7.92
C ASP A 404 14.46 -12.68 8.16
N PHE A 405 13.80 -11.83 8.96
CA PHE A 405 12.35 -11.91 9.17
C PHE A 405 11.56 -11.66 7.88
N PHE A 406 11.99 -10.67 7.08
CA PHE A 406 11.34 -10.34 5.81
C PHE A 406 11.66 -11.37 4.72
N VAL A 407 12.90 -11.88 4.69
CA VAL A 407 13.28 -12.97 3.77
C VAL A 407 12.46 -14.23 4.07
N GLN A 408 12.25 -14.56 5.35
CA GLN A 408 11.41 -15.69 5.76
C GLN A 408 9.96 -15.51 5.30
N GLN A 409 9.39 -14.29 5.38
CA GLN A 409 8.05 -14.02 4.83
C GLN A 409 7.97 -14.35 3.33
N CYS A 410 8.97 -13.96 2.54
CA CYS A 410 8.98 -14.28 1.12
C CYS A 410 8.96 -15.79 0.87
N MET A 411 9.79 -16.54 1.59
CA MET A 411 9.87 -18.00 1.46
C MET A 411 8.60 -18.71 1.92
N ASP A 412 7.92 -18.15 2.91
CA ASP A 412 6.71 -18.75 3.43
C ASP A 412 5.49 -18.41 2.57
N ILE A 413 5.46 -17.27 1.87
CA ILE A 413 4.30 -16.80 1.07
C ILE A 413 4.30 -17.36 -0.37
N PHE A 414 5.45 -17.45 -1.03
CA PHE A 414 5.58 -17.73 -2.46
C PHE A 414 6.37 -19.00 -2.73
#